data_AF-A0A0A0JR60-F1
#
_entry.id   AF-A0A0A0JR60-F1
#
_cell.length_a   1.000
_cell.length_b   1.000
_cell.length_c   1.000
_cell.angle_alpha   90.00
_cell.angle_beta   90.00
_cell.angle_gamma   90.00
#
_symmetry.space_group_name_H-M   'P 1'
#
loop_
_entity.id
_entity.type
_entity.pdbx_description
1 polymer ?
#
loop_
_entity_poly.entity_id
_entity_poly.type
_entity_poly.pdbx_seq_one_letter_code
_entity_poly.pdbx_strand_id
1 'polypeptide(L)'
;MSWLVAEPVGKDAKKNRLTRLERLGAAVVGLVLLGIALFLLGSPPSRQVALAQCRNAAAGCIVSVDSDLTNFAAVVAGLGAAAALIALLGVRFTEVKAAGAEFKAAQETAGLAAGGTELKPDELPEEAPAGGEDPRPAELILPVEVPIAVTVVQGLGERGQHAPIAITKATPRLSEVNPELLRDYQSARKVSQGGYFLTHALSPATTAGQKYSVAIRVTPHPQKGMPPPMQVRAASFFLGRAWGNRVIPGLPGSDGRLGIVTQAYGPFLALCEVEFTDGSRILLDHYCDFDMGSLVPTT
;
A
#
# COMPACT_ATOMS: atom_id res chain seq x y z
N MET A 1 -39.74 13.47 -0.53
CA MET A 1 -40.09 14.31 -1.70
C MET A 1 -40.07 15.76 -1.26
N SER A 2 -38.95 16.44 -1.47
CA SER A 2 -38.77 17.86 -1.14
C SER A 2 -38.93 18.66 -2.43
N TRP A 3 -39.87 19.60 -2.46
CA TRP A 3 -40.10 20.47 -3.61
C TRP A 3 -39.08 21.61 -3.58
N LEU A 4 -38.32 21.77 -4.66
CA LEU A 4 -37.44 22.91 -4.89
C LEU A 4 -38.28 24.19 -4.95
N VAL A 5 -38.23 25.00 -3.90
CA VAL A 5 -38.78 26.36 -3.91
C VAL A 5 -37.70 27.29 -4.48
N ALA A 6 -37.93 27.80 -5.68
CA ALA A 6 -37.07 28.82 -6.27
C ALA A 6 -37.44 30.18 -5.67
N GLU A 7 -36.55 30.79 -4.89
CA GLU A 7 -36.74 32.16 -4.41
C GLU A 7 -36.62 33.17 -5.56
N PRO A 8 -37.45 34.23 -5.59
CA PRO A 8 -37.40 35.24 -6.62
C PRO A 8 -36.11 36.06 -6.52
N VAL A 9 -35.35 36.04 -7.61
CA VAL A 9 -34.10 36.78 -7.79
C VAL A 9 -34.34 38.29 -7.60
N GLY A 10 -33.68 38.88 -6.59
CA GLY A 10 -33.73 40.31 -6.27
C GLY A 10 -33.26 41.21 -7.42
N LYS A 11 -33.59 42.51 -7.33
CA LYS A 11 -33.45 43.57 -8.36
C LYS A 11 -32.02 43.82 -8.91
N ASP A 12 -31.01 43.05 -8.51
CA ASP A 12 -29.62 43.14 -9.02
C ASP A 12 -29.30 42.18 -10.19
N ALA A 13 -30.32 41.62 -10.85
CA ALA A 13 -30.17 40.66 -11.94
C ALA A 13 -29.36 41.15 -13.16
N LYS A 14 -29.09 42.46 -13.29
CA LYS A 14 -28.26 43.00 -14.38
C LYS A 14 -26.74 42.73 -14.22
N LYS A 15 -26.24 42.47 -13.01
CA LYS A 15 -24.79 42.21 -12.78
C LYS A 15 -24.35 40.77 -13.01
N ASN A 16 -25.29 39.84 -13.24
CA ASN A 16 -25.00 38.39 -13.32
C ASN A 16 -24.99 37.81 -14.74
N ARG A 17 -24.95 38.64 -15.79
CA ARG A 17 -24.84 38.14 -17.17
C ARG A 17 -23.38 37.94 -17.55
N LEU A 18 -23.04 36.74 -18.02
CA LEU A 18 -21.74 36.46 -18.63
C LEU A 18 -21.51 37.38 -19.83
N THR A 19 -20.31 37.94 -19.94
CA THR A 19 -19.89 38.69 -21.13
C THR A 19 -19.84 37.75 -22.34
N ARG A 20 -19.88 38.32 -23.56
CA ARG A 20 -19.81 37.49 -24.79
C ARG A 20 -18.54 36.62 -24.85
N LEU A 21 -17.41 37.15 -24.35
CA LEU A 21 -16.15 36.42 -24.27
C LEU A 21 -16.23 35.24 -23.28
N GLU A 22 -16.83 35.45 -22.11
CA GLU A 22 -17.00 34.38 -21.12
C GLU A 22 -17.92 33.25 -21.62
N ARG A 23 -18.98 33.59 -22.37
CA ARG A 23 -19.86 32.60 -23.00
C ARG A 23 -19.13 31.78 -24.05
N LEU A 24 -18.32 32.43 -24.88
CA LEU A 24 -17.51 31.75 -25.88
C LEU A 24 -16.50 30.81 -25.21
N GLY A 25 -15.83 31.27 -24.14
CA GLY A 25 -14.90 30.45 -23.37
C GLY A 25 -15.57 29.20 -22.76
N ALA A 26 -16.72 29.36 -22.11
CA ALA A 26 -17.46 28.24 -21.52
C ALA A 26 -17.94 27.23 -22.58
N ALA A 27 -18.40 27.70 -23.74
CA ALA A 27 -18.81 26.83 -24.84
C ALA A 27 -17.65 26.00 -25.39
N VAL A 28 -16.47 26.62 -25.58
CA VAL A 28 -15.27 25.91 -26.05
C VAL A 28 -14.84 24.85 -25.04
N VAL A 29 -14.78 25.20 -23.74
CA VAL A 29 -14.43 24.23 -22.68
C VAL A 29 -15.42 23.06 -22.64
N GLY A 30 -16.73 23.34 -22.72
CA GLY A 30 -17.76 22.29 -22.74
C GLY A 30 -17.61 21.33 -23.92
N LEU A 31 -17.35 21.85 -25.12
CA LEU A 31 -17.13 21.02 -26.31
C LEU A 31 -15.86 20.17 -26.20
N VAL A 32 -14.78 20.72 -25.65
CA VAL A 32 -13.54 19.97 -25.43
C VAL A 32 -13.75 18.83 -24.43
N LEU A 33 -14.40 19.09 -23.29
CA LEU A 33 -14.69 18.06 -22.29
C LEU A 33 -15.59 16.95 -22.85
N LEU A 34 -16.62 17.31 -23.64
CA LEU A 34 -17.49 16.34 -24.30
C LEU A 34 -16.72 15.50 -25.32
N GLY A 35 -15.84 16.11 -26.10
CA GLY A 35 -14.96 15.42 -27.04
C GLY A 35 -14.03 14.42 -26.35
N ILE A 36 -13.43 14.80 -25.21
CA ILE A 36 -12.61 13.90 -24.39
C ILE A 36 -13.44 12.72 -23.87
N ALA A 37 -14.64 12.96 -23.35
CA ALA A 37 -15.51 11.90 -22.86
C ALA A 37 -15.90 10.91 -23.98
N LEU A 38 -16.27 11.41 -25.16
CA LEU A 38 -16.59 10.58 -26.33
C LEU A 38 -15.37 9.79 -26.82
N PHE A 39 -14.18 10.40 -26.83
CA PHE A 39 -12.94 9.72 -27.17
C PHE A 39 -12.63 8.57 -26.20
N LEU A 40 -12.76 8.81 -24.89
CA LEU A 40 -12.55 7.78 -23.87
C LEU A 40 -13.56 6.62 -23.98
N LEU A 41 -14.78 6.88 -24.46
CA LEU A 41 -15.80 5.86 -24.72
C LEU A 41 -15.52 5.06 -26.01
N GLY A 42 -15.10 5.73 -27.08
CA GLY A 42 -14.84 5.08 -28.38
C GLY A 42 -13.46 4.42 -28.49
N SER A 43 -12.51 4.86 -27.66
CA SER A 43 -11.13 4.37 -27.62
C SER A 43 -10.69 4.27 -26.17
N PRO A 44 -11.21 3.27 -25.43
CA PRO A 44 -10.79 3.09 -24.04
C PRO A 44 -9.27 2.90 -24.02
N PRO A 45 -8.53 3.67 -23.22
CA PRO A 45 -7.08 3.50 -23.11
C PRO A 45 -6.81 2.03 -22.75
N SER A 46 -5.77 1.48 -23.38
CA SER A 46 -5.33 0.12 -23.10
C SER A 46 -5.13 -0.04 -21.60
N ARG A 47 -5.87 -0.98 -20.99
CA ARG A 47 -5.91 -1.27 -19.54
C ARG A 47 -4.60 -1.81 -18.97
N GLN A 48 -3.53 -1.75 -19.75
CA GLN A 48 -2.22 -2.25 -19.41
C GLN A 48 -1.26 -1.07 -19.48
N VAL A 49 -1.22 -0.30 -18.39
CA VAL A 49 -0.09 0.59 -18.17
C VAL A 49 1.01 -0.29 -17.59
N ALA A 50 1.95 -0.69 -18.44
CA ALA A 50 3.22 -1.17 -17.95
C ALA A 50 3.87 0.01 -17.20
N LEU A 51 3.89 -0.04 -15.88
CA LEU A 51 4.65 0.93 -15.09
C LEU A 51 6.10 0.86 -15.59
N ALA A 52 6.59 1.94 -16.18
CA ALA A 52 7.98 2.02 -16.66
C ALA A 52 9.02 1.84 -15.53
N GLN A 53 8.56 1.83 -14.28
CA GLN A 53 9.34 1.56 -13.07
C GLN A 53 9.51 0.05 -12.79
N CYS A 54 8.79 -0.83 -13.49
CA CYS A 54 8.98 -2.28 -13.39
C CYS A 54 10.03 -2.71 -14.41
N ARG A 55 11.31 -2.73 -14.01
CA ARG A 55 12.44 -3.10 -14.88
C ARG A 55 12.37 -4.54 -15.42
N ASN A 56 11.51 -5.39 -14.87
CA ASN A 56 11.27 -6.77 -15.30
C ASN A 56 9.77 -7.02 -15.54
N ALA A 57 9.31 -6.83 -16.78
CA ALA A 57 7.93 -7.09 -17.20
C ALA A 57 7.46 -8.55 -17.01
N ALA A 58 8.40 -9.49 -16.78
CA ALA A 58 8.11 -10.90 -16.53
C ALA A 58 7.51 -11.18 -15.14
N ALA A 59 7.60 -10.24 -14.18
CA ALA A 59 7.11 -10.44 -12.81
C ALA A 59 5.64 -9.99 -12.59
N GLY A 60 4.90 -9.65 -13.64
CA GLY A 60 3.43 -9.57 -13.56
C GLY A 60 2.88 -8.52 -12.59
N CYS A 61 3.50 -7.35 -12.48
CA CYS A 61 2.82 -6.18 -11.91
C CYS A 61 1.82 -5.60 -12.93
N ILE A 62 0.81 -6.38 -13.27
CA ILE A 62 -0.39 -5.84 -13.90
C ILE A 62 -1.20 -5.23 -12.76
N VAL A 63 -0.99 -3.95 -12.50
CA VAL A 63 -1.96 -3.20 -11.70
C VAL A 63 -3.16 -3.03 -12.61
N SER A 64 -4.15 -3.93 -12.47
CA SER A 64 -5.47 -3.69 -13.02
C SER A 64 -6.01 -2.48 -12.26
N VAL A 65 -5.83 -1.30 -12.84
CA VAL A 65 -6.50 -0.10 -12.36
C VAL A 65 -7.97 -0.32 -12.68
N ASP A 66 -8.69 -0.94 -11.76
CA ASP A 66 -10.15 -1.08 -11.79
C ASP A 66 -10.78 0.28 -11.43
N SER A 67 -10.30 1.33 -12.09
CA SER A 67 -11.02 2.59 -12.13
C SER A 67 -12.13 2.38 -13.13
N ASP A 68 -13.35 2.46 -12.63
CA ASP A 68 -14.58 2.41 -13.42
C ASP A 68 -14.57 3.59 -14.41
N LEU A 69 -13.87 3.38 -15.53
CA LEU A 69 -13.64 4.37 -16.59
C LEU A 69 -14.99 4.84 -17.16
N THR A 70 -16.01 3.99 -17.06
CA THR A 70 -17.40 4.32 -17.37
C THR A 70 -17.93 5.41 -16.45
N ASN A 71 -17.71 5.30 -15.14
CA ASN A 71 -18.09 6.34 -14.18
C ASN A 71 -17.29 7.62 -14.39
N PHE A 72 -15.99 7.51 -14.64
CA PHE A 72 -15.16 8.70 -14.94
C PHE A 72 -15.65 9.40 -16.22
N ALA A 73 -15.87 8.64 -17.31
CA ALA A 73 -16.39 9.18 -18.57
C ALA A 73 -17.79 9.80 -18.39
N ALA A 74 -18.66 9.18 -17.57
CA ALA A 74 -19.97 9.72 -17.25
C ALA A 74 -19.90 11.04 -16.48
N VAL A 75 -18.98 11.16 -15.50
CA VAL A 75 -18.75 12.40 -14.76
C VAL A 75 -18.23 13.51 -15.67
N VAL A 76 -17.23 13.21 -16.52
CA VAL A 76 -16.67 14.18 -17.48
C VAL A 76 -17.73 14.62 -18.50
N ALA A 77 -18.55 13.70 -19.00
CA ALA A 77 -19.67 14.01 -19.89
C ALA A 77 -20.71 14.90 -19.21
N GLY A 78 -21.05 14.62 -17.93
CA GLY A 78 -21.95 15.44 -17.14
C GLY A 78 -21.45 16.88 -16.94
N LEU A 79 -20.16 17.03 -16.62
CA LEU A 79 -19.52 18.35 -16.49
C LEU A 79 -19.47 19.11 -17.83
N GLY A 80 -19.15 18.42 -18.93
CA GLY A 80 -19.15 18.99 -20.27
C GLY A 80 -20.54 19.49 -20.69
N ALA A 81 -21.58 18.69 -20.44
CA ALA A 81 -22.97 19.07 -20.71
C ALA A 81 -23.41 20.27 -19.87
N ALA A 82 -23.08 20.30 -18.58
CA ALA A 82 -23.39 21.43 -17.69
C ALA A 82 -22.71 22.72 -18.17
N ALA A 83 -21.43 22.67 -18.55
CA ALA A 83 -20.70 23.82 -19.06
C ALA A 83 -21.30 24.37 -20.37
N ALA A 84 -21.70 23.50 -21.30
CA ALA A 84 -22.38 23.90 -22.54
C ALA A 84 -23.74 24.57 -22.26
N LEU A 85 -24.49 24.04 -21.30
CA LEU A 85 -25.79 24.56 -20.91
C LEU A 85 -25.68 25.93 -20.22
N ILE A 86 -24.66 26.13 -19.38
CA ILE A 86 -24.28 27.44 -18.80
C ILE A 86 -23.98 28.46 -19.91
N ALA A 87 -23.21 28.06 -20.92
CA ALA A 87 -22.84 28.94 -22.03
C ALA A 87 -24.07 29.37 -22.86
N LEU A 88 -24.98 28.44 -23.13
CA LEU A 88 -26.22 28.69 -23.89
C LEU A 88 -27.21 29.58 -23.13
N LEU A 89 -27.43 29.30 -21.84
CA LEU A 89 -28.36 30.07 -21.01
C LEU A 89 -27.78 31.42 -20.57
N GLY A 90 -26.44 31.56 -20.54
CA GLY A 90 -25.76 32.80 -20.15
C GLY A 90 -25.97 33.19 -18.68
N VAL A 91 -26.26 32.20 -17.84
CA VAL A 91 -26.53 32.32 -16.40
C VAL A 91 -25.22 32.10 -15.63
N ARG A 92 -24.87 33.00 -14.71
CA ARG A 92 -23.81 32.76 -13.74
C ARG A 92 -24.38 31.96 -12.58
N PHE A 93 -23.89 30.74 -12.38
CA PHE A 93 -24.12 30.01 -11.14
C PHE A 93 -23.10 30.51 -10.12
N THR A 94 -23.56 31.25 -9.12
CA THR A 94 -22.71 31.71 -8.02
C THR A 94 -22.47 30.60 -7.00
N GLU A 95 -23.24 29.52 -7.04
CA GLU A 95 -23.12 28.38 -6.16
C GLU A 95 -23.54 27.10 -6.90
N VAL A 96 -22.65 26.12 -6.98
CA VAL A 96 -22.97 24.78 -7.48
C VAL A 96 -22.93 23.85 -6.28
N LYS A 97 -24.11 23.52 -5.74
CA LYS A 97 -24.22 22.47 -4.72
C LYS A 97 -24.27 21.13 -5.43
N ALA A 98 -23.10 20.55 -5.66
CA ALA A 98 -23.02 19.12 -5.97
C ALA A 98 -23.38 18.36 -4.70
N ALA A 99 -24.39 17.49 -4.76
CA ALA A 99 -24.77 16.65 -3.63
C ALA A 99 -23.56 15.81 -3.19
N GLY A 100 -22.95 16.16 -2.05
CA GLY A 100 -21.87 15.40 -1.42
C GLY A 100 -20.52 16.10 -1.25
N ALA A 101 -20.33 17.37 -1.63
CA ALA A 101 -19.09 18.09 -1.33
C ALA A 101 -19.35 19.57 -1.00
N GLU A 102 -19.26 19.93 0.28
CA GLU A 102 -19.18 21.33 0.72
C GLU A 102 -17.71 21.78 0.70
N PHE A 103 -17.32 22.61 -0.27
CA PHE A 103 -16.05 23.31 -0.22
C PHE A 103 -16.23 24.68 0.45
N LYS A 104 -15.84 24.77 1.73
CA LYS A 104 -15.57 26.06 2.38
C LYS A 104 -14.09 26.41 2.18
N ALA A 105 -13.81 27.48 1.46
CA ALA A 105 -12.51 28.12 1.49
C ALA A 105 -12.37 28.87 2.82
N ALA A 106 -11.49 28.39 3.70
CA ALA A 106 -11.13 29.06 4.95
C ALA A 106 -9.65 29.47 4.91
N GLN A 107 -9.47 30.76 5.16
CA GLN A 107 -8.27 31.52 5.42
C GLN A 107 -7.79 31.24 6.86
N GLU A 108 -6.47 31.29 7.06
CA GLU A 108 -5.73 31.31 8.34
C GLU A 108 -5.79 30.09 9.28
N THR A 109 -4.61 29.49 9.52
CA THR A 109 -4.17 29.16 10.89
C THR A 109 -2.65 29.37 11.02
N ALA A 110 -2.32 30.45 11.70
CA ALA A 110 -1.08 30.60 12.46
C ALA A 110 -1.23 29.88 13.82
N GLY A 111 -0.16 29.22 14.28
CA GLY A 111 0.10 29.05 15.72
C GLY A 111 -0.10 27.66 16.34
N LEU A 112 1.01 27.17 16.96
CA LEU A 112 1.12 26.27 18.13
C LEU A 112 0.80 24.77 17.94
N ALA A 113 1.50 23.80 18.54
CA ALA A 113 2.67 23.80 19.43
C ALA A 113 3.38 22.43 19.34
N ALA A 114 4.69 22.44 19.59
CA ALA A 114 5.49 21.26 19.88
C ALA A 114 5.11 20.68 21.26
N GLY A 115 4.78 19.39 21.30
CA GLY A 115 4.64 18.62 22.54
C GLY A 115 5.89 17.76 22.74
N GLY A 116 6.83 18.26 23.53
CA GLY A 116 7.93 17.48 24.07
C GLY A 116 7.44 16.59 25.21
N THR A 117 7.80 15.31 25.17
CA THR A 117 7.69 14.44 26.34
C THR A 117 9.07 14.36 26.99
N GLU A 118 9.19 15.10 28.07
CA GLU A 118 10.26 15.05 29.06
C GLU A 118 10.26 13.64 29.70
N LEU A 119 11.32 12.87 29.47
CA LEU A 119 11.61 11.65 30.23
C LEU A 119 12.66 12.01 31.27
N LYS A 120 12.26 11.91 32.54
CA LYS A 120 13.12 12.05 33.72
C LYS A 120 14.22 10.99 33.69
N PRO A 121 15.48 11.37 33.94
CA PRO A 121 16.55 10.45 34.29
C PRO A 121 16.49 10.20 35.80
N ASP A 122 16.52 8.94 36.25
CA ASP A 122 17.08 8.53 37.54
C ASP A 122 17.06 7.01 37.69
N GLU A 123 18.05 6.50 38.41
CA GLU A 123 18.29 5.12 38.85
C GLU A 123 19.15 4.22 37.93
N LEU A 124 20.43 4.60 37.86
CA LEU A 124 21.58 3.67 37.82
C LEU A 124 21.77 3.00 39.18
N PRO A 125 22.16 1.72 39.22
CA PRO A 125 23.01 1.19 40.29
C PRO A 125 24.47 1.05 39.84
N GLU A 126 25.29 1.37 40.82
CA GLU A 126 26.73 1.51 40.92
C GLU A 126 27.56 0.23 40.68
N GLU A 127 28.83 0.45 40.38
CA GLU A 127 29.87 -0.45 39.85
C GLU A 127 30.35 -1.61 40.75
N ALA A 128 30.97 -2.61 40.10
CA ALA A 128 32.13 -3.36 40.65
C ALA A 128 32.92 -4.04 39.49
N PRO A 129 34.18 -4.48 39.64
CA PRO A 129 35.31 -3.81 38.99
C PRO A 129 36.11 -4.64 37.98
N ALA A 130 36.82 -3.86 37.15
CA ALA A 130 38.05 -4.07 36.37
C ALA A 130 38.70 -5.47 36.23
N GLY A 131 39.00 -5.83 34.98
CA GLY A 131 40.12 -6.71 34.64
C GLY A 131 40.05 -7.30 33.24
N GLY A 132 40.84 -6.78 32.30
CA GLY A 132 41.11 -7.44 31.01
C GLY A 132 41.38 -6.48 29.86
N GLU A 133 42.65 -6.17 29.61
CA GLU A 133 43.11 -5.61 28.34
C GLU A 133 42.98 -6.67 27.25
N ASP A 134 42.26 -6.38 26.17
CA ASP A 134 42.30 -7.14 24.91
C ASP A 134 42.12 -6.17 23.72
N PRO A 135 42.75 -6.43 22.55
CA PRO A 135 43.12 -5.40 21.58
C PRO A 135 41.95 -4.90 20.75
N ARG A 136 41.92 -3.58 20.58
CA ARG A 136 41.02 -2.82 19.70
C ARG A 136 40.98 -3.42 18.28
N PRO A 137 39.83 -3.94 17.81
CA PRO A 137 39.59 -4.11 16.39
C PRO A 137 39.31 -2.74 15.77
N ALA A 138 39.86 -2.51 14.58
CA ALA A 138 39.69 -1.29 13.81
C ALA A 138 38.21 -0.91 13.65
N GLU A 139 37.90 0.36 13.92
CA GLU A 139 36.61 0.99 13.63
C GLU A 139 36.24 0.80 12.16
N LEU A 140 35.30 -0.10 11.91
CA LEU A 140 34.57 -0.16 10.65
C LEU A 140 33.64 1.04 10.60
N ILE A 141 34.08 2.08 9.89
CA ILE A 141 33.26 3.23 9.51
C ILE A 141 32.10 2.70 8.67
N LEU A 142 30.92 2.56 9.29
CA LEU A 142 29.68 2.28 8.59
C LEU A 142 29.32 3.50 7.74
N PRO A 143 28.99 3.33 6.44
CA PRO A 143 28.60 4.44 5.60
C PRO A 143 27.32 5.07 6.15
N VAL A 144 27.37 6.40 6.26
CA VAL A 144 26.28 7.33 6.55
C VAL A 144 24.97 6.83 5.94
N GLU A 145 23.96 6.67 6.79
CA GLU A 145 22.59 6.35 6.38
C GLU A 145 22.14 7.32 5.28
N VAL A 146 22.11 6.84 4.04
CA VAL A 146 21.47 7.57 2.95
C VAL A 146 19.97 7.39 3.16
N PRO A 147 19.19 8.46 3.42
CA PRO A 147 17.76 8.34 3.56
C PRO A 147 17.19 7.76 2.26
N ILE A 148 16.55 6.59 2.37
CA ILE A 148 15.80 5.99 1.28
C ILE A 148 14.62 6.93 1.01
N ALA A 149 14.69 7.69 -0.07
CA ALA A 149 13.57 8.49 -0.56
C ALA A 149 12.49 7.55 -1.12
N VAL A 150 11.58 7.10 -0.24
CA VAL A 150 10.36 6.40 -0.64
C VAL A 150 9.44 7.44 -1.28
N THR A 151 9.41 7.47 -2.62
CA THR A 151 8.44 8.28 -3.34
C THR A 151 7.13 7.53 -3.35
N VAL A 152 6.24 7.85 -2.41
CA VAL A 152 4.85 7.38 -2.45
C VAL A 152 4.19 8.05 -3.65
N VAL A 153 4.06 7.32 -4.77
CA VAL A 153 3.28 7.80 -5.91
C VAL A 153 1.82 7.80 -5.46
N GLN A 154 1.31 9.01 -5.28
CA GLN A 154 -0.02 9.32 -4.80
C GLN A 154 -1.06 8.83 -5.81
N GLY A 155 -1.53 7.62 -5.59
CA GLY A 155 -2.67 7.00 -6.26
C GLY A 155 -3.53 6.26 -5.27
N LEU A 156 -3.81 6.85 -4.10
CA LEU A 156 -4.76 6.38 -3.09
C LEU A 156 -4.95 7.50 -2.07
N GLY A 157 -6.14 8.12 -2.09
CA GLY A 157 -6.73 8.92 -1.01
C GLY A 157 -5.87 10.06 -0.43
N GLU A 158 -6.28 11.30 -0.67
CA GLU A 158 -5.82 12.40 0.18
C GLU A 158 -6.08 12.08 1.66
N ARG A 159 -5.12 12.46 2.50
CA ARG A 159 -5.16 12.37 3.95
C ARG A 159 -6.46 12.97 4.49
N GLY A 160 -7.42 12.11 4.82
CA GLY A 160 -8.64 12.54 5.49
C GLY A 160 -9.24 11.38 6.26
N GLN A 161 -8.64 10.97 7.39
CA GLN A 161 -9.19 10.16 8.50
C GLN A 161 -10.14 8.97 8.23
N HIS A 162 -10.30 8.53 6.99
CA HIS A 162 -11.14 7.42 6.60
C HIS A 162 -10.18 6.39 5.99
N ALA A 163 -10.07 5.23 6.65
CA ALA A 163 -9.41 4.08 6.05
C ALA A 163 -10.00 3.87 4.64
N PRO A 164 -9.19 3.51 3.64
CA PRO A 164 -9.71 3.22 2.30
C PRO A 164 -10.81 2.16 2.44
N ILE A 165 -12.05 2.57 2.19
CA ILE A 165 -13.18 1.66 2.10
C ILE A 165 -12.98 0.93 0.77
N ALA A 166 -12.29 -0.21 0.83
CA ALA A 166 -12.30 -1.15 -0.28
C ALA A 166 -13.76 -1.54 -0.51
N ILE A 167 -14.34 -1.09 -1.62
CA ILE A 167 -15.66 -1.52 -2.05
C ILE A 167 -15.51 -2.99 -2.42
N THR A 168 -15.73 -3.86 -1.46
CA THR A 168 -15.74 -5.31 -1.64
C THR A 168 -16.98 -5.66 -2.42
N LYS A 169 -16.88 -5.72 -3.76
CA LYS A 169 -17.70 -6.69 -4.47
C LYS A 169 -17.38 -8.03 -3.80
N ALA A 170 -18.38 -8.66 -3.20
CA ALA A 170 -18.19 -9.94 -2.52
C ALA A 170 -17.47 -10.86 -3.50
N THR A 171 -16.26 -11.27 -3.14
CA THR A 171 -15.49 -12.21 -3.96
C THR A 171 -16.38 -13.44 -4.16
N PRO A 172 -16.55 -13.95 -5.40
CA PRO A 172 -17.31 -15.17 -5.63
C PRO A 172 -16.84 -16.28 -4.69
N ARG A 173 -17.73 -17.19 -4.28
CA ARG A 173 -17.30 -18.31 -3.44
C ARG A 173 -16.25 -19.10 -4.22
N LEU A 174 -15.25 -19.66 -3.53
CA LEU A 174 -14.18 -20.40 -4.21
C LEU A 174 -14.73 -21.54 -5.09
N SER A 175 -15.84 -22.16 -4.68
CA SER A 175 -16.57 -23.19 -5.43
C SER A 175 -17.21 -22.69 -6.74
N GLU A 176 -17.37 -21.37 -6.90
CA GLU A 176 -17.96 -20.72 -8.08
C GLU A 176 -16.88 -20.22 -9.05
N VAL A 177 -15.62 -20.19 -8.64
CA VAL A 177 -14.50 -19.77 -9.50
C VAL A 177 -14.05 -20.95 -10.36
N ASN A 178 -13.88 -20.71 -11.67
CA ASN A 178 -13.31 -21.72 -12.57
C ASN A 178 -11.96 -22.23 -12.00
N PRO A 179 -11.79 -23.54 -11.76
CA PRO A 179 -10.55 -24.10 -11.23
C PRO A 179 -9.28 -23.75 -12.03
N GLU A 180 -9.41 -23.52 -13.34
CA GLU A 180 -8.29 -23.06 -14.18
C GLU A 180 -7.80 -21.68 -13.76
N LEU A 181 -8.70 -20.75 -13.44
CA LEU A 181 -8.34 -19.43 -12.92
C LEU A 181 -7.65 -19.52 -11.56
N LEU A 182 -8.05 -20.47 -10.71
CA LEU A 182 -7.39 -20.69 -9.41
C LEU A 182 -5.97 -21.22 -9.60
N ARG A 183 -5.77 -22.13 -10.57
CA ARG A 183 -4.45 -22.63 -10.94
C ARG A 183 -3.57 -21.50 -11.49
N ASP A 184 -4.12 -20.63 -12.33
CA ASP A 184 -3.40 -19.48 -12.87
C ASP A 184 -3.04 -18.48 -11.76
N TYR A 185 -3.96 -18.23 -10.83
CA TYR A 185 -3.70 -17.39 -9.67
C TYR A 185 -2.58 -17.95 -8.78
N GLN A 186 -2.61 -19.25 -8.48
CA GLN A 186 -1.53 -19.90 -7.73
C GLN A 186 -0.19 -19.79 -8.46
N SER A 187 -0.19 -19.98 -9.78
CA SER A 187 1.00 -19.88 -10.61
C SER A 187 1.55 -18.45 -10.61
N ALA A 188 0.69 -17.45 -10.76
CA ALA A 188 1.05 -16.04 -10.67
C ALA A 188 1.61 -15.67 -9.28
N ARG A 189 1.02 -16.19 -8.20
CA ARG A 189 1.55 -15.99 -6.84
C ARG A 189 2.93 -16.60 -6.67
N LYS A 190 3.16 -17.82 -7.17
CA LYS A 190 4.49 -18.46 -7.17
C LYS A 190 5.52 -17.64 -7.93
N VAL A 191 5.17 -17.13 -9.13
CA VAL A 191 6.06 -16.32 -9.97
C VAL A 191 6.39 -14.98 -9.29
N SER A 192 5.39 -14.27 -8.76
CA SER A 192 5.59 -12.99 -8.06
C SER A 192 6.44 -13.12 -6.79
N GLN A 193 6.47 -14.29 -6.16
CA GLN A 193 7.34 -14.58 -5.02
C GLN A 193 8.69 -15.17 -5.43
N GLY A 194 9.02 -15.20 -6.73
CA GLY A 194 10.28 -15.75 -7.23
C GLY A 194 10.50 -17.24 -6.92
N GLY A 195 9.42 -17.98 -6.64
CA GLY A 195 9.51 -19.36 -6.17
C GLY A 195 10.00 -19.51 -4.72
N TYR A 196 9.99 -18.44 -3.92
CA TYR A 196 10.36 -18.45 -2.51
C TYR A 196 9.16 -18.26 -1.60
N PHE A 197 9.18 -18.97 -0.47
CA PHE A 197 8.12 -18.94 0.52
C PHE A 197 8.71 -18.81 1.91
N LEU A 198 8.00 -18.13 2.80
CA LEU A 198 8.24 -18.28 4.21
C LEU A 198 7.54 -19.53 4.71
N THR A 199 8.24 -20.28 5.55
CA THR A 199 7.73 -21.47 6.22
C THR A 199 8.08 -21.35 7.69
N HIS A 200 7.26 -21.94 8.56
CA HIS A 200 7.55 -22.00 9.98
C HIS A 200 7.47 -23.42 10.51
N ALA A 201 8.25 -23.70 11.55
CA ALA A 201 8.19 -24.92 12.33
C ALA A 201 8.08 -24.56 13.81
N LEU A 202 7.26 -25.33 14.53
CA LEU A 202 7.04 -25.16 15.96
C LEU A 202 7.82 -26.22 16.74
N SER A 203 8.41 -25.80 17.85
CA SER A 203 8.94 -26.68 18.88
C SER A 203 8.49 -26.17 20.25
N PRO A 204 8.52 -26.99 21.32
CA PRO A 204 8.21 -26.50 22.66
C PRO A 204 9.11 -25.31 23.01
N ALA A 205 8.54 -24.30 23.66
CA ALA A 205 9.32 -23.17 24.15
C ALA A 205 10.15 -23.57 25.37
N THR A 206 11.35 -23.01 25.50
CA THR A 206 12.20 -23.18 26.67
C THR A 206 12.05 -22.03 27.68
N THR A 207 11.47 -20.89 27.27
CA THR A 207 11.26 -19.75 28.16
C THR A 207 9.88 -19.80 28.79
N ALA A 208 9.82 -19.55 30.11
CA ALA A 208 8.57 -19.48 30.85
C ALA A 208 7.61 -18.43 30.24
N GLY A 209 6.33 -18.79 30.13
CA GLY A 209 5.29 -17.92 29.56
C GLY A 209 5.25 -17.88 28.03
N GLN A 210 6.20 -18.51 27.34
CA GLN A 210 6.12 -18.73 25.89
C GLN A 210 5.51 -20.09 25.61
N LYS A 211 4.77 -20.19 24.50
CA LYS A 211 4.10 -21.45 24.13
C LYS A 211 4.97 -22.28 23.19
N TYR A 212 5.50 -21.64 22.15
CA TYR A 212 6.38 -22.29 21.19
C TYR A 212 7.65 -21.49 20.92
N SER A 213 8.71 -22.23 20.61
CA SER A 213 9.80 -21.72 19.80
C SER A 213 9.43 -21.92 18.33
N VAL A 214 9.53 -20.84 17.56
CA VAL A 214 9.09 -20.72 16.17
C VAL A 214 10.32 -20.47 15.30
N ALA A 215 10.66 -21.44 14.46
CA ALA A 215 11.70 -21.29 13.45
C ALA A 215 11.04 -20.84 12.14
N ILE A 216 11.39 -19.65 11.65
CA ILE A 216 10.87 -19.08 10.40
C ILE A 216 11.99 -19.08 9.37
N ARG A 217 11.76 -19.63 8.17
CA ARG A 217 12.79 -19.80 7.15
C ARG A 217 12.31 -19.42 5.76
N VAL A 218 13.23 -18.88 4.97
CA VAL A 218 13.07 -18.70 3.53
C VAL A 218 13.30 -20.06 2.85
N THR A 219 12.24 -20.63 2.27
CA THR A 219 12.25 -21.95 1.65
C THR A 219 12.02 -21.80 0.14
N PRO A 220 12.97 -22.25 -0.70
CA PRO A 220 12.75 -22.33 -2.14
C PRO A 220 11.76 -23.44 -2.47
N HIS A 221 10.90 -23.20 -3.46
CA HIS A 221 10.03 -24.20 -4.06
C HIS A 221 10.56 -24.57 -5.46
N PRO A 222 11.40 -25.62 -5.59
CA PRO A 222 11.94 -26.02 -6.87
C PRO A 222 10.80 -26.49 -7.79
N GLN A 223 10.70 -25.91 -8.97
CA GLN A 223 9.72 -26.31 -9.97
C GLN A 223 10.41 -27.10 -11.08
N LYS A 224 9.90 -28.30 -11.37
CA LYS A 224 10.43 -29.16 -12.44
C LYS A 224 10.36 -28.41 -13.78
N GLY A 225 11.49 -28.34 -14.48
CA GLY A 225 11.58 -27.68 -15.79
C GLY A 225 11.82 -26.17 -15.72
N MET A 226 11.93 -25.58 -14.52
CA MET A 226 12.35 -24.19 -14.33
C MET A 226 13.84 -24.10 -13.98
N PRO A 227 14.50 -22.96 -14.23
CA PRO A 227 15.83 -22.69 -13.72
C PRO A 227 15.90 -22.91 -12.20
N PRO A 228 17.08 -23.27 -11.66
CA PRO A 228 17.25 -23.36 -10.21
C PRO A 228 16.90 -22.03 -9.53
N PRO A 229 16.32 -22.06 -8.31
CA PRO A 229 16.03 -20.85 -7.55
C PRO A 229 17.29 -19.99 -7.39
N MET A 230 17.13 -18.68 -7.59
CA MET A 230 18.24 -17.73 -7.48
C MET A 230 18.78 -17.70 -6.05
N GLN A 231 20.10 -17.75 -5.87
CA GLN A 231 20.68 -17.81 -4.52
C GLN A 231 20.29 -16.60 -3.67
N VAL A 232 19.80 -16.87 -2.46
CA VAL A 232 19.51 -15.83 -1.47
C VAL A 232 20.81 -15.34 -0.87
N ARG A 233 21.03 -14.01 -0.92
CA ARG A 233 22.17 -13.33 -0.31
C ARG A 233 21.89 -12.96 1.14
N ALA A 234 20.73 -12.37 1.41
CA ALA A 234 20.34 -11.92 2.74
C ALA A 234 18.82 -12.05 2.93
N ALA A 235 18.40 -12.17 4.19
CA ALA A 235 16.99 -12.16 4.59
C ALA A 235 16.84 -11.31 5.84
N SER A 236 15.81 -10.46 5.88
CA SER A 236 15.56 -9.51 6.97
C SER A 236 14.10 -9.62 7.41
N PHE A 237 13.88 -9.91 8.68
CA PHE A 237 12.56 -10.26 9.23
C PHE A 237 11.98 -9.13 10.07
N PHE A 238 10.66 -8.92 9.96
CA PHE A 238 9.91 -7.98 10.79
C PHE A 238 8.66 -8.67 11.36
N LEU A 239 8.55 -8.66 12.69
CA LEU A 239 7.51 -9.40 13.44
C LEU A 239 6.53 -8.46 14.18
N GLY A 240 6.67 -7.15 14.01
CA GLY A 240 5.81 -6.15 14.61
C GLY A 240 6.14 -5.79 16.07
N ARG A 241 5.12 -5.27 16.77
CA ARG A 241 5.28 -4.55 18.04
C ARG A 241 5.81 -5.42 19.19
N ALA A 242 5.40 -6.68 19.27
CA ALA A 242 5.84 -7.58 20.33
C ALA A 242 7.35 -7.89 20.27
N TRP A 243 8.00 -7.60 19.13
CA TRP A 243 9.45 -7.69 18.93
C TRP A 243 10.15 -6.34 18.91
N GLY A 244 9.48 -5.28 19.37
CA GLY A 244 10.05 -3.94 19.45
C GLY A 244 10.10 -3.20 18.11
N ASN A 245 9.27 -3.57 17.13
CA ASN A 245 9.20 -2.92 15.81
C ASN A 245 10.56 -2.78 15.11
N ARG A 246 11.43 -3.79 15.26
CA ARG A 246 12.77 -3.81 14.65
C ARG A 246 12.86 -4.86 13.55
N VAL A 247 13.79 -4.62 12.63
CA VAL A 247 14.21 -5.61 11.64
C VAL A 247 15.24 -6.53 12.28
N ILE A 248 15.06 -7.84 12.11
CA ILE A 248 15.92 -8.89 12.65
C ILE A 248 16.63 -9.55 11.45
N PRO A 249 17.97 -9.53 11.38
CA PRO A 249 18.67 -10.20 10.31
C PRO A 249 18.51 -11.72 10.43
N GLY A 250 18.24 -12.37 9.31
CA GLY A 250 18.22 -13.83 9.20
C GLY A 250 19.63 -14.41 9.23
N LEU A 251 19.77 -15.56 9.88
CA LEU A 251 21.00 -16.32 9.95
C LEU A 251 20.87 -17.63 9.17
N PRO A 252 21.96 -18.14 8.58
CA PRO A 252 21.94 -19.45 7.92
C PRO A 252 21.74 -20.56 8.94
N GLY A 253 20.77 -21.43 8.68
CA GLY A 253 20.57 -22.67 9.42
C GLY A 253 21.56 -23.76 9.01
N SER A 254 21.52 -24.89 9.71
CA SER A 254 22.31 -26.09 9.38
C SER A 254 21.98 -26.67 7.99
N ASP A 255 20.81 -26.34 7.45
CA ASP A 255 20.36 -26.70 6.12
C ASP A 255 20.72 -25.66 5.05
N GLY A 256 21.51 -24.64 5.41
CA GLY A 256 21.93 -23.54 4.53
C GLY A 256 20.84 -22.51 4.24
N ARG A 257 19.60 -22.68 4.75
CA ARG A 257 18.52 -21.72 4.53
C ARG A 257 18.60 -20.57 5.52
N LEU A 258 18.37 -19.35 5.05
CA LEU A 258 18.29 -18.18 5.92
C LEU A 258 16.96 -18.15 6.69
N GLY A 259 17.04 -17.88 7.98
CA GLY A 259 15.88 -17.82 8.85
C GLY A 259 16.15 -17.18 10.20
N ILE A 260 15.14 -17.18 11.05
CA ILE A 260 15.25 -16.77 12.46
C ILE A 260 14.59 -17.82 13.34
N VAL A 261 14.99 -17.87 14.60
CA VAL A 261 14.29 -18.59 15.66
C VAL A 261 13.85 -17.56 16.69
N THR A 262 12.57 -17.58 17.04
CA THR A 262 11.99 -16.72 18.08
C THR A 262 11.09 -17.54 18.98
N GLN A 263 10.67 -16.99 20.11
CA GLN A 263 9.61 -17.57 20.93
C GLN A 263 8.36 -16.70 20.88
N ALA A 264 7.21 -17.33 20.99
CA ALA A 264 5.92 -16.63 20.97
C ALA A 264 4.86 -17.40 21.77
N TYR A 265 3.96 -16.63 22.40
CA TYR A 265 2.82 -17.15 23.15
C TYR A 265 1.59 -17.39 22.25
N GLY A 266 1.44 -16.60 21.18
CA GLY A 266 0.32 -16.70 20.25
C GLY A 266 0.76 -16.51 18.78
N PRO A 267 -0.17 -16.74 17.83
CA PRO A 267 0.11 -16.61 16.40
C PRO A 267 0.41 -15.16 16.01
N PHE A 268 1.15 -14.97 14.92
CA PHE A 268 1.58 -13.65 14.46
C PHE A 268 1.88 -13.62 12.97
N LEU A 269 1.85 -12.43 12.37
CA LEU A 269 2.28 -12.20 10.99
C LEU A 269 3.79 -11.90 10.95
N ALA A 270 4.51 -12.62 10.10
CA ALA A 270 5.91 -12.38 9.80
C ALA A 270 6.05 -11.78 8.40
N LEU A 271 6.83 -10.71 8.29
CA LEU A 271 7.29 -10.16 7.01
C LEU A 271 8.78 -10.45 6.84
N CYS A 272 9.22 -10.70 5.61
CA CYS A 272 10.61 -10.93 5.28
C CYS A 272 10.98 -10.27 3.96
N GLU A 273 11.94 -9.35 3.99
CA GLU A 273 12.64 -8.90 2.79
C GLU A 273 13.73 -9.91 2.46
N VAL A 274 13.70 -10.44 1.25
CA VAL A 274 14.71 -11.36 0.71
C VAL A 274 15.50 -10.63 -0.36
N GLU A 275 16.82 -10.62 -0.23
CA GLU A 275 17.74 -10.07 -1.21
C GLU A 275 18.53 -11.19 -1.88
N PHE A 276 18.56 -11.19 -3.20
CA PHE A 276 19.24 -12.20 -4.01
C PHE A 276 20.65 -11.77 -4.39
N THR A 277 21.44 -12.73 -4.87
CA THR A 277 22.83 -12.48 -5.30
C THR A 277 22.95 -11.50 -6.47
N ASP A 278 21.92 -11.39 -7.32
CA ASP A 278 21.86 -10.40 -8.40
C ASP A 278 21.46 -8.98 -7.93
N GLY A 279 21.20 -8.81 -6.63
CA GLY A 279 20.77 -7.55 -6.03
C GLY A 279 19.27 -7.27 -6.12
N SER A 280 18.49 -8.14 -6.77
CA SER A 280 17.03 -8.05 -6.75
C SER A 280 16.48 -8.38 -5.35
N ARG A 281 15.28 -7.86 -5.05
CA ARG A 281 14.63 -8.02 -3.75
C ARG A 281 13.16 -8.38 -3.91
N ILE A 282 12.66 -9.18 -2.99
CA ILE A 282 11.22 -9.49 -2.85
C ILE A 282 10.78 -9.35 -1.39
N LEU A 283 9.51 -9.05 -1.19
CA LEU A 283 8.88 -9.05 0.13
C LEU A 283 7.95 -10.26 0.23
N LEU A 284 8.18 -11.06 1.27
CA LEU A 284 7.37 -12.22 1.62
C LEU A 284 6.60 -11.96 2.91
N ASP A 285 5.42 -12.55 3.01
CA ASP A 285 4.57 -12.52 4.20
C ASP A 285 4.12 -13.94 4.55
N HIS A 286 4.01 -14.24 5.85
CA HIS A 286 3.52 -15.53 6.33
C HIS A 286 2.90 -15.41 7.72
N TYR A 287 1.68 -15.95 7.84
CA TYR A 287 1.00 -16.05 9.12
C TYR A 287 1.47 -17.31 9.86
N CYS A 288 2.14 -17.12 10.97
CA CYS A 288 2.60 -18.22 11.83
C CYS A 288 1.45 -18.64 12.75
N ASP A 289 0.65 -19.61 12.32
CA ASP A 289 -0.41 -20.21 13.12
C ASP A 289 0.14 -21.26 14.09
N PHE A 290 -0.60 -21.54 15.16
CA PHE A 290 -0.20 -22.44 16.24
C PHE A 290 -1.04 -23.72 16.28
N ASP A 291 -1.87 -23.95 15.27
CA ASP A 291 -2.90 -25.00 15.28
C ASP A 291 -2.25 -26.39 15.26
N MET A 292 -1.19 -26.52 14.46
CA MET A 292 -0.37 -27.74 14.37
C MET A 292 0.54 -27.94 15.59
N GLY A 293 0.61 -26.98 16.51
CA GLY A 293 1.46 -27.05 17.69
C GLY A 293 1.05 -28.17 18.66
N SER A 294 -0.22 -28.56 18.67
CA SER A 294 -0.72 -29.70 19.48
C SER A 294 -0.16 -31.06 19.04
N LEU A 295 0.37 -31.15 17.82
CA LEU A 295 1.01 -32.35 17.29
C LEU A 295 2.50 -32.42 17.60
N VAL A 296 3.06 -31.35 18.18
CA VAL A 296 4.47 -31.31 18.58
C VAL A 296 4.63 -32.17 19.83
N PRO A 297 5.50 -33.20 19.81
CA PRO A 297 5.73 -34.02 20.98
C PRO A 297 6.19 -33.17 22.17
N THR A 298 5.52 -33.32 23.30
CA THR A 298 5.98 -32.81 24.58
C THR A 298 7.05 -33.75 25.11
N THR A 299 8.31 -33.32 25.06
CA THR A 299 9.46 -34.01 25.68
C THR A 299 9.45 -33.86 27.19
#